data_AF-A0A8C8FEK3-F1
#
_entry.id   AF-A0A8C8FEK3-F1
#
_cell.length_a   1.000
_cell.length_b   1.000
_cell.length_c   1.000
_cell.angle_alpha   90.00
_cell.angle_beta   90.00
_cell.angle_gamma   90.00
#
_symmetry.space_group_name_H-M   'P 1'
#
loop_
_entity.id
_entity.type
_entity.pdbx_description
1 polymer ?
#
loop_
_entity_poly.entity_id
_entity_poly.type
_entity_poly.pdbx_seq_one_letter_code
_entity_poly.pdbx_strand_id
1 'polypeptide(L)'
;MWLCVASRISSRRTATRSGSTPTSYSPSRTREVDAFYSRTSRSQNVMSGAMQCALQLEKNVNQALLDLHKIASDKVDPHLCDFLETHYLNEQVEAIKKLGDYITNLTKMDAVKNKMAEYLFDKHTLGGQS
;
A
#
# COMPACT_ATOMS: atom_id res chain seq x y z
N MET A 1 9.10 34.41 8.69
CA MET A 1 9.76 34.58 9.99
C MET A 1 9.58 33.31 10.82
N TRP A 2 10.09 32.20 10.30
CA TRP A 2 10.39 31.01 11.07
C TRP A 2 11.79 31.23 11.62
N LEU A 3 11.96 31.34 12.94
CA LEU A 3 13.19 31.18 13.75
C LEU A 3 12.90 31.75 15.15
N CYS A 4 13.32 31.04 16.21
CA CYS A 4 13.06 31.26 17.66
C CYS A 4 11.64 30.84 18.09
N VAL A 5 11.37 29.64 18.63
CA VAL A 5 11.77 29.18 19.98
C VAL A 5 11.87 27.65 19.98
N ALA A 6 12.98 27.12 19.49
CA ALA A 6 13.46 25.79 19.87
C ALA A 6 14.78 25.99 20.61
N SER A 7 14.72 26.50 21.84
CA SER A 7 15.82 26.46 22.81
C SER A 7 15.35 27.00 24.16
N ARG A 8 14.82 26.14 25.02
CA ARG A 8 15.22 26.16 26.43
C ARG A 8 14.99 24.81 27.09
N ILE A 9 16.02 23.99 26.98
CA ILE A 9 16.33 22.92 27.92
C ILE A 9 16.57 23.55 29.29
N SER A 10 16.04 22.90 30.33
CA SER A 10 16.48 22.94 31.73
C SER A 10 16.41 24.29 32.47
N SER A 11 15.56 24.36 33.49
CA SER A 11 15.98 24.56 34.90
C SER A 11 14.80 24.97 35.79
N ARG A 12 14.57 24.16 36.84
CA ARG A 12 14.02 24.45 38.17
C ARG A 12 13.15 25.72 38.36
N ARG A 13 11.98 25.54 39.00
CA ARG A 13 11.87 25.70 40.46
C ARG A 13 10.50 25.29 41.02
N THR A 14 10.63 24.70 42.19
CA THR A 14 9.68 24.31 43.24
C THR A 14 8.82 25.46 43.79
N ALA A 15 7.54 25.20 44.05
CA ALA A 15 6.66 25.74 45.11
C ALA A 15 5.21 25.33 44.76
N THR A 16 4.23 25.01 45.61
CA THR A 16 4.04 24.80 47.06
C THR A 16 2.63 24.19 47.19
N ARG A 17 2.41 23.42 48.25
CA ARG A 17 1.21 22.68 48.66
C ARG A 17 -0.08 23.53 48.79
N SER A 18 -1.21 23.06 48.27
CA SER A 18 -2.54 22.94 48.94
C SER A 18 -3.61 22.45 47.95
N GLY A 19 -4.55 21.63 48.43
CA GLY A 19 -5.36 20.73 47.62
C GLY A 19 -6.66 21.29 47.03
N SER A 20 -7.17 20.61 46.01
CA SER A 20 -8.58 20.35 45.69
C SER A 20 -8.68 19.58 44.35
N THR A 21 -9.41 18.46 44.34
CA THR A 21 -9.80 17.69 43.14
C THR A 21 -11.05 18.33 42.49
N PRO A 22 -11.54 17.85 41.32
CA PRO A 22 -10.93 17.81 39.99
C PRO A 22 -11.87 18.49 38.97
N THR A 23 -11.44 19.52 38.24
CA THR A 23 -12.35 20.19 37.27
C THR A 23 -11.71 20.42 35.92
N SER A 24 -12.38 19.83 34.92
CA SER A 24 -12.37 20.15 33.49
C SER A 24 -11.02 20.06 32.77
N TYR A 25 -10.68 18.85 32.33
CA TYR A 25 -9.77 18.69 31.18
C TYR A 25 -10.48 19.29 29.95
N SER A 26 -10.05 20.46 29.50
CA SER A 26 -10.59 21.14 28.34
C SER A 26 -10.16 20.41 27.04
N PRO A 27 -11.08 19.79 26.28
CA PRO A 27 -10.76 18.98 25.11
C PRO A 27 -10.62 19.87 23.88
N SER A 28 -9.63 20.76 23.86
CA SER A 28 -9.41 21.68 22.72
C SER A 28 -8.18 21.32 21.88
N ARG A 29 -7.40 20.32 22.31
CA ARG A 29 -6.19 19.85 21.60
C ARG A 29 -6.25 18.37 21.23
N THR A 30 -7.46 17.79 21.21
CA THR A 30 -7.73 16.42 20.74
C THR A 30 -8.19 16.40 19.29
N ARG A 31 -8.92 17.42 18.80
CA ARG A 31 -9.44 17.40 17.41
C ARG A 31 -8.36 17.37 16.32
N GLU A 32 -7.22 18.03 16.53
CA GLU A 32 -6.13 18.03 15.54
C GLU A 32 -5.29 16.74 15.58
N VAL A 33 -5.05 16.17 16.77
CA VAL A 33 -4.38 14.87 16.90
C VAL A 33 -5.31 13.72 16.50
N ASP A 34 -6.61 13.82 16.75
CA ASP A 34 -7.61 12.87 16.27
C ASP A 34 -7.77 13.02 14.75
N ALA A 35 -7.76 14.23 14.18
CA ALA A 35 -7.75 14.42 12.74
C ALA A 35 -6.44 13.93 12.10
N PHE A 36 -5.29 14.12 12.75
CA PHE A 36 -4.00 13.58 12.31
C PHE A 36 -4.02 12.05 12.38
N TYR A 37 -4.44 11.46 13.50
CA TYR A 37 -4.57 10.02 13.68
C TYR A 37 -5.62 9.43 12.72
N SER A 38 -6.70 10.14 12.43
CA SER A 38 -7.72 9.77 11.42
C SER A 38 -7.18 9.88 10.00
N ARG A 39 -6.32 10.86 9.72
CA ARG A 39 -5.68 11.08 8.41
C ARG A 39 -4.56 10.08 8.16
N THR A 40 -3.87 9.64 9.22
CA THR A 40 -2.91 8.52 9.19
C THR A 40 -3.59 7.15 9.20
N SER A 41 -4.77 7.01 9.83
CA SER A 41 -5.59 5.78 9.83
C SER A 41 -6.38 5.57 8.55
N ARG A 42 -6.44 6.59 7.67
CA ARG A 42 -6.99 6.50 6.30
C ARG A 42 -5.95 6.14 5.25
N SER A 43 -4.76 5.73 5.66
CA SER A 43 -3.86 5.01 4.77
C SER A 43 -4.46 3.63 4.53
N GLN A 44 -5.32 3.50 3.52
CA GLN A 44 -5.59 2.19 2.93
C GLN A 44 -4.24 1.53 2.69
N ASN A 45 -4.12 0.29 3.17
CA ASN A 45 -2.86 -0.46 3.24
C ASN A 45 -2.16 -0.42 1.87
N VAL A 46 -0.96 0.17 1.85
CA VAL A 46 -0.26 0.55 0.63
C VAL A 46 0.01 -0.70 -0.22
N MET A 47 0.32 -1.83 0.41
CA MET A 47 0.62 -3.08 -0.26
C MET A 47 -0.61 -3.64 -1.00
N SER A 48 -1.78 -3.69 -0.33
CA SER A 48 -3.01 -4.21 -0.94
C SER A 48 -3.45 -3.36 -2.11
N GLY A 49 -3.42 -2.03 -1.97
CA GLY A 49 -3.75 -1.11 -3.05
C GLY A 49 -2.77 -1.21 -4.22
N ALA A 50 -1.47 -1.32 -3.92
CA ALA A 50 -0.43 -1.47 -4.94
C ALA A 50 -0.58 -2.77 -5.73
N MET A 51 -0.81 -3.91 -5.07
CA MET A 51 -1.01 -5.20 -5.74
C MET A 51 -2.27 -5.20 -6.62
N GLN A 52 -3.34 -4.53 -6.17
CA GLN A 52 -4.58 -4.43 -6.93
C GLN A 52 -4.44 -3.51 -8.16
N CYS A 53 -3.69 -2.41 -8.03
CA CYS A 53 -3.30 -1.57 -9.16
C CYS A 53 -2.40 -2.32 -10.16
N ALA A 54 -1.40 -3.06 -9.67
CA ALA A 54 -0.53 -3.88 -10.50
C ALA A 54 -1.32 -4.93 -11.28
N LEU A 55 -2.24 -5.64 -10.63
CA LEU A 55 -3.11 -6.62 -11.29
C LEU A 55 -3.95 -5.97 -12.40
N GLN A 56 -4.49 -4.78 -12.15
CA GLN A 56 -5.26 -4.06 -13.17
C GLN A 56 -4.39 -3.63 -14.35
N LEU A 57 -3.16 -3.18 -14.09
CA LEU A 57 -2.20 -2.83 -15.12
C LEU A 57 -1.86 -4.05 -15.99
N GLU A 58 -1.56 -5.20 -15.38
CA GLU A 58 -1.24 -6.43 -16.12
C GLU A 58 -2.40 -6.92 -16.98
N LYS A 59 -3.64 -6.81 -16.49
CA LYS A 59 -4.84 -7.11 -17.29
C LYS A 59 -4.98 -6.18 -18.49
N ASN A 60 -4.69 -4.89 -18.31
CA ASN A 60 -4.75 -3.92 -19.40
C ASN A 60 -3.68 -4.20 -20.46
N VAL A 61 -2.46 -4.54 -20.04
CA VAL A 61 -1.37 -4.93 -20.95
C VAL A 61 -1.72 -6.22 -21.68
N ASN A 62 -2.27 -7.22 -20.99
CA ASN A 62 -2.71 -8.47 -21.62
C ASN A 62 -3.81 -8.21 -22.67
N GLN A 63 -4.77 -7.33 -22.37
CA GLN A 63 -5.79 -6.96 -23.35
C GLN A 63 -5.19 -6.29 -24.59
N ALA A 64 -4.24 -5.37 -24.41
CA ALA A 64 -3.55 -4.73 -25.54
C ALA A 64 -2.77 -5.74 -26.39
N LEU A 65 -2.16 -6.76 -25.77
CA LEU A 65 -1.47 -7.84 -26.47
C LEU A 65 -2.45 -8.75 -27.23
N LEU A 66 -3.61 -9.06 -26.66
CA LEU A 66 -4.67 -9.82 -27.36
C LEU A 66 -5.23 -9.04 -28.55
N ASP A 67 -5.41 -7.72 -28.41
CA ASP A 67 -5.86 -6.86 -29.50
C ASP A 67 -4.81 -6.81 -30.62
N LEU A 68 -3.52 -6.73 -30.27
CA LEU A 68 -2.42 -6.81 -31.24
C LEU A 68 -2.37 -8.17 -31.94
N HIS A 69 -2.53 -9.26 -31.18
CA HIS A 69 -2.58 -10.61 -31.71
C HIS A 69 -3.74 -10.79 -32.70
N LYS A 70 -4.91 -10.23 -32.39
CA LYS A 70 -6.05 -10.21 -33.30
C LYS A 70 -5.74 -9.47 -34.61
N ILE A 71 -5.10 -8.31 -34.53
CA ILE A 71 -4.67 -7.58 -35.74
C ILE A 71 -3.66 -8.39 -36.56
N ALA A 72 -2.70 -9.03 -35.92
CA ALA A 72 -1.72 -9.90 -36.58
C ALA A 72 -2.42 -11.08 -37.31
N SER A 73 -3.39 -11.70 -36.64
CA SER A 73 -4.22 -12.76 -37.22
C SER A 73 -5.06 -12.25 -38.40
N ASP A 74 -5.66 -11.06 -38.31
CA ASP A 74 -6.46 -10.44 -39.38
C ASP A 74 -5.58 -10.09 -40.60
N LYS A 75 -4.29 -9.81 -40.38
CA LYS A 75 -3.30 -9.57 -41.43
C LYS A 75 -2.62 -10.85 -41.93
N VAL A 76 -2.96 -12.01 -41.37
CA VAL A 76 -2.39 -13.31 -41.73
C VAL A 76 -0.86 -13.32 -41.56
N ASP A 77 -0.37 -12.78 -40.45
CA ASP A 77 1.03 -12.86 -40.05
C ASP A 77 1.24 -13.94 -38.97
N PRO A 78 1.47 -15.21 -39.37
CA PRO A 78 1.63 -16.31 -38.42
C PRO A 78 2.91 -16.19 -37.57
N HIS A 79 3.94 -15.51 -38.07
CA HIS A 79 5.19 -15.34 -37.32
C HIS A 79 4.99 -14.37 -36.15
N LEU A 80 4.27 -13.27 -36.37
CA LEU A 80 3.93 -12.34 -35.29
C LEU A 80 2.97 -12.96 -34.27
N CYS A 81 2.00 -13.76 -34.70
CA CYS A 81 1.13 -14.50 -33.78
C CYS A 81 1.91 -15.44 -32.86
N ASP A 82 2.76 -16.30 -33.42
CA ASP A 82 3.58 -17.25 -32.65
C ASP A 82 4.53 -16.56 -31.68
N PHE A 83 5.12 -15.43 -32.10
CA PHE A 83 5.97 -14.61 -31.25
C PHE A 83 5.22 -14.03 -30.04
N LEU A 84 4.00 -13.50 -30.25
CA LEU A 84 3.18 -12.94 -29.18
C LEU A 84 2.69 -14.02 -28.19
N GLU A 85 2.31 -15.19 -28.70
CA GLU A 85 1.87 -16.33 -27.89
C GLU A 85 3.00 -16.87 -27.02
N THR A 86 4.16 -17.14 -27.63
CA THR A 86 5.29 -17.79 -26.95
C THR A 86 5.95 -16.88 -25.92
N HIS A 87 6.16 -15.60 -26.25
CA HIS A 87 6.98 -14.71 -25.42
C HIS A 87 6.19 -13.79 -24.49
N TYR A 88 4.91 -13.50 -24.77
CA TYR A 88 4.18 -12.48 -24.01
C TYR A 88 2.90 -13.01 -23.38
N LEU A 89 2.02 -13.67 -24.15
CA LEU A 89 0.71 -14.06 -23.64
C LEU A 89 0.80 -15.10 -22.51
N ASN A 90 1.72 -16.06 -22.60
CA ASN A 90 1.96 -17.02 -21.52
C ASN A 90 2.47 -16.33 -20.24
N GLU A 91 3.45 -15.44 -20.36
CA GLU A 91 4.02 -14.69 -19.23
C GLU A 91 2.97 -13.80 -18.57
N GLN A 92 2.11 -13.13 -19.35
CA GLN A 92 1.03 -12.29 -18.80
C GLN A 92 0.02 -13.10 -17.98
N VAL A 93 -0.35 -14.30 -18.44
CA VAL A 93 -1.29 -15.16 -17.69
C VAL A 93 -0.68 -15.61 -16.36
N GLU A 94 0.61 -15.96 -16.35
CA GLU A 94 1.34 -16.32 -15.13
C GLU A 94 1.47 -15.12 -14.17
N ALA A 95 1.81 -13.94 -14.68
CA ALA A 95 1.92 -12.71 -13.90
C ALA A 95 0.59 -12.32 -13.25
N ILE A 96 -0.50 -12.34 -14.01
CA ILE A 96 -1.87 -12.06 -13.52
C ILE A 96 -2.24 -13.03 -12.40
N LYS A 97 -1.95 -14.33 -12.59
CA LYS A 97 -2.22 -15.35 -11.57
C LYS A 97 -1.44 -15.09 -10.29
N LYS A 98 -0.13 -14.85 -10.42
CA LYS A 98 0.77 -14.59 -9.28
C LYS A 98 0.32 -13.36 -8.48
N LEU A 99 -0.07 -12.28 -9.15
CA LEU A 99 -0.63 -11.10 -8.50
C LEU A 99 -1.98 -11.38 -7.82
N GLY A 100 -2.84 -12.20 -8.44
CA GLY A 100 -4.10 -12.65 -7.83
C GLY A 100 -3.88 -13.46 -6.55
N ASP A 101 -2.88 -14.34 -6.54
CA ASP A 101 -2.51 -15.14 -5.37
C ASP A 101 -1.97 -14.23 -4.25
N TYR A 102 -1.17 -13.22 -4.58
CA TYR A 102 -0.69 -12.21 -3.62
C TYR A 102 -1.82 -11.43 -2.96
N ILE A 103 -2.79 -10.94 -3.74
CA ILE A 103 -3.96 -10.23 -3.20
C ILE A 103 -4.78 -11.16 -2.29
N THR A 104 -4.96 -12.42 -2.69
CA THR A 104 -5.71 -13.41 -1.91
C THR A 104 -5.00 -13.71 -0.59
N ASN A 105 -3.68 -13.87 -0.59
CA ASN A 105 -2.88 -14.09 0.61
C ASN A 105 -2.91 -12.89 1.56
N LEU A 106 -2.77 -11.67 1.04
CA LEU A 106 -2.90 -10.43 1.82
C LEU A 106 -4.30 -10.27 2.44
N THR A 107 -5.34 -10.65 1.70
CA THR A 107 -6.73 -10.63 2.17
C THR A 107 -6.96 -11.64 3.30
N LYS A 108 -6.44 -12.86 3.17
CA LYS A 108 -6.53 -13.92 4.20
C LYS A 108 -5.83 -13.53 5.51
N MET A 109 -4.75 -12.78 5.44
CA MET A 109 -3.98 -12.36 6.62
C MET A 109 -4.58 -11.14 7.35
N ASP A 110 -5.78 -10.67 6.95
CA ASP A 110 -6.41 -9.42 7.40
C ASP A 110 -5.40 -8.25 7.43
N ALA A 111 -4.56 -8.17 6.39
CA ALA A 111 -3.60 -7.08 6.21
C ALA A 111 -4.30 -5.71 6.16
N VAL A 112 -5.62 -5.71 6.00
CA VAL A 112 -6.44 -4.51 6.07
C VAL A 112 -6.40 -3.85 7.46
N LYS A 113 -6.26 -4.65 8.52
CA LYS A 113 -6.26 -4.19 9.92
C LYS A 113 -4.93 -4.41 10.62
N ASN A 114 -4.11 -5.33 10.14
CA ASN A 114 -2.90 -5.75 10.83
C ASN A 114 -1.62 -5.40 10.06
N LYS A 115 -0.90 -4.38 10.51
CA LYS A 115 0.40 -3.97 9.94
C LYS A 115 1.46 -5.07 9.97
N MET A 116 1.33 -6.07 10.85
CA MET A 116 2.24 -7.22 10.89
C MET A 116 2.06 -8.15 9.69
N ALA A 117 0.86 -8.20 9.10
CA ALA A 117 0.61 -9.03 7.92
C ALA A 117 1.44 -8.56 6.71
N GLU A 118 1.62 -7.25 6.53
CA GLU A 118 2.46 -6.71 5.45
C GLU A 118 3.93 -7.10 5.63
N TYR A 119 4.46 -7.02 6.86
CA TYR A 119 5.84 -7.42 7.17
C TYR A 119 6.05 -8.93 6.95
N LEU A 120 5.12 -9.76 7.41
CA LEU A 120 5.20 -11.21 7.21
C LEU A 120 5.06 -11.59 5.72
N PHE A 121 4.21 -10.88 4.98
CA PHE A 121 4.07 -11.07 3.54
C PHE A 121 5.36 -10.70 2.80
N ASP A 122 5.97 -9.56 3.14
CA ASP A 122 7.27 -9.15 2.59
C ASP A 122 8.35 -10.21 2.84
N LYS A 123 8.48 -10.70 4.09
CA LYS A 123 9.52 -11.67 4.45
C LYS A 123 9.31 -13.06 3.85
N HIS A 124 8.09 -13.58 3.85
CA HIS A 124 7.84 -14.98 3.47
C HIS A 124 7.38 -15.15 2.02
N THR A 125 6.77 -14.13 1.42
CA THR A 125 6.21 -14.23 0.05
C THR A 125 7.07 -13.48 -0.97
N LEU A 126 7.63 -12.32 -0.62
CA LEU A 126 8.47 -11.54 -1.54
C LEU A 126 9.97 -11.80 -1.35
N GLY A 127 10.42 -12.06 -0.11
CA GLY A 127 11.82 -12.29 0.25
C GLY A 127 12.42 -13.64 -0.18
N GLY A 128 11.64 -14.53 -0.83
CA GLY A 128 12.13 -15.82 -1.34
C GLY A 128 12.83 -15.75 -2.70
N GLN A 129 13.00 -14.56 -3.27
CA GLN A 129 13.74 -14.33 -4.51
C GLN A 129 15.12 -13.75 -4.18
N SER A 130 16.05 -14.61 -3.76
CA SER A 130 17.49 -14.31 -3.62
C SER A 130 18.32 -15.48 -4.12
#